data_AF-A0A970LSH8-F1
#
_entry.id   AF-A0A970LSH8-F1
#
_cell.length_a   1.000
_cell.length_b   1.000
_cell.length_c   1.000
_cell.angle_alpha   90.00
_cell.angle_beta   90.00
_cell.angle_gamma   90.00
#
_symmetry.space_group_name_H-M   'P 1'
#
loop_
_entity.id
_entity.type
_entity.pdbx_description
1 polymer ?
#
loop_
_entity_poly.entity_id
_entity_poly.type
_entity_poly.pdbx_seq_one_letter_code
_entity_poly.pdbx_strand_id
1 'polypeptide(L)'
;LTAVMQLIGTANLYIEETAPWQLFKDSSQHSRLASILYCLVEIIRLATWMLTPFMPSLKERVWSQLGLAGQEKVKCFTWGCEYDNVRINRQSPLFPRL
;
A
#
# COMPACT_ATOMS: atom_id res chain seq x y z
N LEU A 1 7.30 3.81 16.65
CA LEU A 1 7.70 2.80 15.65
C LEU A 1 6.92 1.49 15.80
N THR A 2 6.80 0.93 17.02
CA THR A 2 6.09 -0.34 17.28
C THR A 2 4.70 -0.42 16.67
N ALA A 3 3.86 0.60 16.86
CA ALA A 3 2.50 0.62 16.30
C ALA A 3 2.46 0.56 14.76
N VAL A 4 3.40 1.24 14.08
CA VAL A 4 3.49 1.22 12.61
C VAL A 4 3.95 -0.15 12.11
N MET A 5 4.90 -0.76 12.82
CA MET A 5 5.35 -2.13 12.49
C MET A 5 4.26 -3.16 12.73
N GLN A 6 3.44 -3.00 13.78
CA GLN A 6 2.27 -3.84 14.02
C GLN A 6 1.23 -3.68 12.90
N LEU A 7 0.94 -2.45 12.47
CA LEU A 7 0.06 -2.18 11.33
C LEU A 7 0.53 -2.90 10.05
N ILE A 8 1.83 -2.84 9.75
CA ILE A 8 2.41 -3.57 8.61
C ILE A 8 2.27 -5.09 8.80
N GLY A 9 2.48 -5.59 10.01
CA GLY A 9 2.26 -7.00 10.34
C GLY A 9 0.80 -7.45 10.13
N THR A 10 -0.17 -6.64 10.55
CA THR A 10 -1.60 -6.90 10.32
C THR A 10 -1.95 -6.87 8.84
N ALA A 11 -1.35 -5.96 8.05
CA ALA A 11 -1.54 -5.94 6.60
C ALA A 11 -1.03 -7.23 5.94
N ASN A 12 0.12 -7.73 6.37
CA ASN A 12 0.64 -9.02 5.88
C ASN A 12 -0.30 -10.17 6.24
N LEU A 13 -0.79 -10.24 7.48
CA LEU A 13 -1.77 -11.25 7.88
C LEU A 13 -3.05 -11.16 7.02
N TYR A 14 -3.54 -9.94 6.76
CA TYR A 14 -4.71 -9.72 5.93
C TYR A 14 -4.52 -10.22 4.50
N ILE A 15 -3.33 -10.08 3.91
CA ILE A 15 -3.00 -10.66 2.59
C ILE A 15 -3.12 -12.19 2.63
N GLU A 16 -2.55 -12.83 3.66
CA GLU A 16 -2.58 -14.29 3.80
C GLU A 16 -4.01 -14.81 3.99
N GLU A 17 -4.80 -14.18 4.87
CA GLU A 17 -6.18 -14.59 5.14
C GLU A 17 -7.12 -14.38 3.94
N THR A 18 -6.89 -13.31 3.16
CA THR A 18 -7.75 -12.99 2.00
C THR A 18 -7.32 -13.68 0.72
N ALA A 19 -6.08 -14.17 0.64
CA ALA A 19 -5.50 -14.87 -0.50
C ALA A 19 -5.91 -14.26 -1.87
N PRO A 20 -5.59 -12.97 -2.15
CA PRO A 20 -6.10 -12.24 -3.31
C PRO A 20 -5.73 -12.89 -4.66
N TRP A 21 -4.63 -13.64 -4.72
CA TRP A 21 -4.22 -14.41 -5.90
C TRP A 21 -5.20 -15.54 -6.27
N GLN A 22 -6.00 -16.02 -5.31
CA GLN A 22 -7.08 -16.97 -5.56
C GLN A 22 -8.32 -16.23 -6.07
N LEU A 23 -8.69 -15.11 -5.43
CA LEU A 23 -9.85 -14.30 -5.81
C LEU A 23 -9.73 -13.73 -7.23
N PHE A 24 -8.52 -13.42 -7.69
CA PHE A 24 -8.27 -12.97 -9.06
C PHE A 24 -8.74 -13.96 -10.14
N LYS A 25 -8.82 -15.26 -9.82
CA LYS A 25 -9.24 -16.28 -10.79
C LYS A 25 -10.76 -16.30 -10.98
N ASP A 26 -11.53 -15.74 -10.04
CA ASP A 26 -12.98 -15.69 -10.08
C ASP A 26 -13.47 -14.27 -10.40
N SER A 27 -13.99 -14.10 -11.61
CA SER A 27 -14.48 -12.81 -12.10
C SER A 27 -15.64 -12.25 -11.27
N SER A 28 -16.43 -13.11 -10.62
CA SER A 28 -17.52 -12.68 -9.72
C SER A 28 -17.01 -11.99 -8.45
N GLN A 29 -15.76 -12.27 -8.06
CA GLN A 29 -15.11 -11.74 -6.86
C GLN A 29 -14.26 -10.49 -7.12
N HIS A 30 -14.24 -9.98 -8.36
CA HIS A 30 -13.42 -8.81 -8.70
C HIS A 30 -13.73 -7.57 -7.87
N SER A 31 -14.99 -7.35 -7.48
CA SER A 31 -15.36 -6.25 -6.58
C SER A 31 -14.74 -6.41 -5.19
N ARG A 32 -14.75 -7.63 -4.65
CA ARG A 32 -14.12 -7.96 -3.36
C ARG A 32 -12.61 -7.82 -3.44
N LEU A 33 -12.00 -8.32 -4.52
CA LEU A 33 -10.57 -8.17 -4.78
C LEU A 33 -10.16 -6.69 -4.82
N ALA A 34 -10.91 -5.86 -5.54
CA ALA A 34 -10.64 -4.41 -5.61
C ALA A 34 -10.65 -3.77 -4.21
N SER A 35 -11.63 -4.10 -3.37
CA SER A 35 -11.71 -3.62 -1.99
C SER A 35 -10.51 -4.06 -1.13
N ILE A 36 -10.08 -5.33 -1.27
CA ILE A 36 -8.90 -5.85 -0.56
C ILE A 36 -7.64 -5.10 -1.00
N LEU A 37 -7.42 -4.96 -2.30
CA LEU A 37 -6.27 -4.27 -2.85
C LEU A 37 -6.26 -2.78 -2.45
N TYR A 38 -7.42 -2.12 -2.47
CA TYR A 38 -7.54 -0.75 -1.99
C TYR A 38 -7.15 -0.61 -0.52
N CYS A 39 -7.64 -1.50 0.34
CA CYS A 39 -7.29 -1.53 1.77
C CYS A 39 -5.77 -1.66 1.97
N LEU A 40 -5.12 -2.56 1.24
CA LEU A 40 -3.67 -2.75 1.31
C LEU A 40 -2.90 -1.51 0.87
N VAL A 41 -3.31 -0.88 -0.23
CA VAL A 41 -2.70 0.37 -0.71
C VAL A 41 -2.83 1.49 0.32
N GLU A 42 -4.01 1.66 0.93
CA GLU A 42 -4.24 2.65 1.98
C GLU A 42 -3.36 2.40 3.21
N ILE A 43 -3.25 1.15 3.67
CA ILE A 43 -2.39 0.79 4.80
C ILE A 43 -0.92 1.12 4.48
N ILE A 44 -0.44 0.76 3.29
CA ILE A 44 0.94 1.05 2.86
C ILE A 44 1.16 2.56 2.76
N ARG A 45 0.21 3.32 2.20
CA ARG A 45 0.28 4.78 2.09
C ARG A 45 0.44 5.43 3.47
N LEU A 46 -0.42 5.08 4.41
CA LEU A 46 -0.39 5.64 5.77
C LEU A 46 0.86 5.19 6.53
N ALA A 47 1.24 3.91 6.47
CA ALA A 47 2.41 3.40 7.16
C ALA A 47 3.70 4.08 6.66
N THR A 48 3.86 4.22 5.34
CA THR A 48 5.05 4.88 4.76
C THR A 48 5.08 6.37 5.03
N TRP A 49 3.92 7.02 5.08
CA TRP A 49 3.81 8.40 5.54
C TRP A 49 4.28 8.57 6.99
N MET A 50 3.81 7.70 7.91
CA MET A 50 4.21 7.70 9.31
C MET A 50 5.69 7.39 9.53
N LEU A 51 6.32 6.66 8.61
CA LEU A 51 7.74 6.33 8.66
C LEU A 51 8.65 7.44 8.14
N THR A 52 8.12 8.48 7.48
CA THR A 52 8.90 9.61 6.93
C THR A 52 9.96 10.19 7.88
N PRO A 53 9.69 10.48 9.17
CA PRO A 53 10.71 11.02 10.07
C PRO A 53 11.87 10.06 10.38
N PHE A 54 11.70 8.75 10.14
CA PHE A 54 12.72 7.73 10.39
C PHE A 54 13.39 7.23 9.10
N MET A 55 12.63 7.19 8.00
CA MET A 55 13.07 6.71 6.69
C MET A 55 12.53 7.64 5.59
N PRO A 56 13.12 8.84 5.42
CA PRO A 56 12.56 9.88 4.55
C PRO A 56 12.48 9.46 3.07
N SER A 57 13.45 8.68 2.60
CA SER A 57 13.48 8.18 1.22
C SER A 57 12.49 7.03 0.97
N LEU A 58 11.99 6.35 2.01
CA LEU A 58 11.10 5.20 1.86
C LEU A 58 9.75 5.61 1.26
N LYS A 59 9.16 6.71 1.76
CA LYS A 59 7.88 7.22 1.28
C LYS A 59 7.91 7.43 -0.23
N GLU A 60 8.89 8.17 -0.72
CA GLU A 60 9.01 8.50 -2.15
C GLU A 60 9.18 7.25 -3.02
N ARG A 61 10.03 6.32 -2.59
CA ARG A 61 10.28 5.04 -3.30
C ARG A 61 9.06 4.13 -3.33
N VAL A 62 8.24 4.12 -2.28
CA VAL A 62 7.01 3.33 -2.24
C VAL A 62 5.93 4.02 -3.07
N TRP A 63 5.79 5.32 -2.93
CA TRP A 63 4.75 6.09 -3.61
C TRP A 63 4.99 6.19 -5.12
N SER A 64 6.24 6.15 -5.59
CA SER A 64 6.55 6.00 -7.01
C SER A 64 6.07 4.66 -7.57
N GLN A 65 6.23 3.58 -6.79
CA GLN A 65 5.74 2.24 -7.17
C GLN A 65 4.22 2.17 -7.12
N LEU A 66 3.60 2.85 -6.16
CA LEU A 66 2.14 2.95 -6.07
C LEU A 66 1.54 3.95 -7.08
N GLY A 67 2.33 4.70 -7.85
CA GLY A 67 1.81 5.72 -8.78
C GLY A 67 1.24 6.98 -8.09
N LEU A 68 1.59 7.20 -6.82
CA LEU A 68 1.12 8.30 -5.98
C LEU A 68 2.11 9.47 -5.91
N ALA A 69 3.27 9.36 -6.57
CA ALA A 69 4.28 10.40 -6.59
C ALA A 69 3.71 11.71 -7.16
N GLY A 70 3.89 12.82 -6.43
CA GLY A 70 3.41 14.15 -6.83
C GLY A 70 1.91 14.40 -6.60
N GLN A 71 1.16 13.44 -6.07
CA GLN A 71 -0.25 13.66 -5.73
C GLN A 71 -0.36 14.36 -4.36
N GLU A 72 -0.91 15.58 -4.33
CA GLU A 72 -1.10 16.33 -3.08
C GLU A 72 -2.28 15.81 -2.25
N LYS A 73 -3.35 15.31 -2.89
CA LYS A 73 -4.56 14.83 -2.19
C LYS A 73 -4.31 13.64 -1.25
N VAL A 74 -3.32 12.82 -1.58
CA VAL A 74 -2.95 11.62 -0.81
C VAL A 74 -2.06 11.94 0.39
N LYS A 75 -1.63 13.20 0.53
CA LYS A 75 -0.84 13.74 1.64
C LYS A 75 -1.69 13.96 2.91
N CYS A 76 -2.47 12.95 3.25
CA CYS A 76 -3.56 13.04 4.20
C CYS A 76 -3.41 11.90 5.24
N PHE A 77 -3.55 12.19 6.55
CA PHE A 77 -3.57 11.13 7.57
C PHE A 77 -4.95 10.44 7.70
N THR A 78 -5.91 10.86 6.89
CA THR A 78 -7.24 10.27 6.85
C THR A 78 -7.26 9.05 5.95
N TRP A 79 -8.08 8.08 6.32
CA TRP A 79 -8.43 6.96 5.45
C TRP A 79 -9.31 7.46 4.30
N GLY A 80 -9.20 6.82 3.15
CA GLY A 80 -10.13 7.05 2.05
C GLY A 80 -9.74 8.20 1.13
N CYS A 81 -8.44 8.56 1.02
CA CYS A 81 -8.06 9.57 0.02
C CYS A 81 -8.41 9.01 -1.39
N GLU A 82 -8.90 9.87 -2.28
CA GLU A 82 -9.15 9.50 -3.68
C GLU A 82 -7.84 9.38 -4.45
N TYR A 83 -7.77 8.36 -5.31
CA TYR A 83 -6.62 8.06 -6.16
C TYR A 83 -6.94 8.40 -7.61
N ASP A 84 -6.30 9.43 -8.14
CA ASP A 84 -6.53 9.87 -9.52
C ASP A 84 -5.66 9.04 -10.48
N ASN A 85 -6.31 8.23 -11.35
CA ASN A 85 -5.68 7.50 -12.46
C ASN A 85 -4.35 6.80 -12.10
N VAL A 86 -4.35 6.08 -10.98
CA VAL A 86 -3.15 5.45 -10.45
C VAL A 86 -2.79 4.17 -11.21
N ARG A 87 -1.52 4.08 -11.63
CA ARG A 87 -0.93 2.85 -12.18
C ARG A 87 0.24 2.40 -11.33
N ILE A 88 0.24 1.12 -10.96
CA ILE A 88 1.33 0.50 -10.22
C ILE A 88 2.55 0.37 -11.14
N ASN A 89 3.68 0.91 -10.69
CA ASN A 89 4.96 0.84 -11.38
C ASN A 89 5.86 -0.16 -10.68
N ARG A 90 6.15 -1.30 -11.33
CA ARG A 90 7.09 -2.26 -10.78
C ARG A 90 8.52 -1.71 -10.88
N GLN A 91 9.19 -1.56 -9.74
CA GLN A 91 10.57 -1.07 -9.67
C GLN A 91 11.47 -2.06 -8.90
N SER A 92 12.72 -1.68 -8.66
CA SER A 92 13.66 -2.45 -7.85
C SER A 92 13.12 -2.70 -6.43
N PRO A 93 13.49 -3.83 -5.79
CA PRO A 93 13.11 -4.12 -4.41
C PRO A 93 13.42 -2.96 -3.45
N LEU A 94 12.50 -2.71 -2.51
CA LEU A 94 12.65 -1.61 -1.54
C LEU A 94 13.83 -1.84 -0.58
N PHE A 95 14.05 -3.10 -0.19
CA PHE A 95 15.12 -3.50 0.72
C PHE A 95 15.85 -4.70 0.10
N PRO A 96 17.05 -4.51 -0.50
CA PRO A 96 17.89 -5.60 -0.96
C PRO A 96 18.27 -6.52 0.21
N ARG A 97 18.35 -7.84 -0.04
CA ARG A 97 18.91 -8.77 0.93
C ARG A 97 20.43 -8.60 0.96
N LEU A 98 21.01 -8.54 2.16
CA LEU A 98 22.46 -8.55 2.39
C LEU A 98 23.01 -9.97 2.30
#